data_AF-A0A3D0JSS2-F1
#
_entry.id   AF-A0A3D0JSS2-F1
#
_cell.length_a   1.000
_cell.length_b   1.000
_cell.length_c   1.000
_cell.angle_alpha   90.00
_cell.angle_beta   90.00
_cell.angle_gamma   90.00
#
_symmetry.space_group_name_H-M   'P 1'
#
loop_
_entity.id
_entity.type
_entity.pdbx_description
1 polymer ?
#
loop_
_entity_poly.entity_id
_entity_poly.type
_entity_poly.pdbx_seq_one_letter_code
_entity_poly.pdbx_strand_id
1 'polypeptide(L)'
;MSEDRSSNEQKSWFNKLTQAFAHEPRNRQELLEVLREAHQNKLLDSEALAIVEGAIQVADLQVRDIMVPRSQMISIKASQTPREFLPAIIDAAHSRYPVIGESLDDVIGILLAKDLLPLILQGEQPNFNIKDLL
;
A
#
# COMPACT_ATOMS: atom_id res chain seq x y z
N MET A 1 72.54 6.24 12.08
CA MET A 1 71.30 7.05 12.00
C MET A 1 70.18 6.07 11.77
N SER A 2 69.62 5.62 12.87
CA SER A 2 68.58 4.60 12.92
C SER A 2 67.27 5.28 13.31
N GLU A 3 66.19 4.72 12.76
CA GLU A 3 64.81 4.84 13.25
C GLU A 3 64.05 6.12 12.85
N ASP A 4 63.12 5.93 11.89
CA ASP A 4 61.71 6.28 12.07
C ASP A 4 60.90 5.85 10.84
N ARG A 5 60.36 4.62 10.87
CA ARG A 5 59.40 4.12 9.86
C ARG A 5 58.24 3.28 10.41
N SER A 6 58.14 3.08 11.73
CA SER A 6 57.23 2.05 12.29
C SER A 6 55.88 2.53 12.81
N SER A 7 55.51 3.82 12.72
CA SER A 7 54.30 4.33 13.40
C SER A 7 53.02 4.43 12.54
N ASN A 8 53.07 4.14 11.23
CA ASN A 8 51.93 4.37 10.33
C ASN A 8 51.12 3.11 9.94
N GLU A 9 51.71 1.91 9.99
CA GLU A 9 51.00 0.66 9.65
C GLU A 9 50.04 0.21 10.75
N GLN A 10 50.36 0.47 12.03
CA GLN A 10 49.53 0.07 13.15
C GLN A 10 48.17 0.80 13.21
N LYS A 11 48.04 2.02 12.69
CA LYS A 11 46.73 2.70 12.68
C LYS A 11 45.78 2.15 11.59
N SER A 12 46.32 1.55 10.53
CA SER A 12 45.53 1.04 9.41
C SER A 12 44.74 -0.23 9.74
N TRP A 13 45.32 -1.17 10.49
CA TRP A 13 44.63 -2.42 10.85
C TRP A 13 43.57 -2.21 11.94
N PHE A 14 43.84 -1.35 12.93
CA PHE A 14 42.86 -1.00 13.95
C PHE A 14 41.66 -0.26 13.35
N ASN A 15 41.89 0.63 12.38
CA ASN A 15 40.79 1.31 11.67
C ASN A 15 40.00 0.35 10.77
N LYS A 16 40.65 -0.66 10.18
CA LYS A 16 39.96 -1.74 9.45
C LYS A 16 39.13 -2.63 10.38
N LEU A 17 39.61 -2.88 11.60
CA LEU A 17 38.85 -3.58 12.64
C LEU A 17 37.65 -2.76 13.11
N THR A 18 37.81 -1.47 13.40
CA THR A 18 36.67 -0.62 13.80
C THR A 18 35.66 -0.44 12.68
N GLN A 19 36.09 -0.34 11.42
CA GLN A 19 35.20 -0.39 10.26
C GLN A 19 34.52 -1.75 10.06
N ALA A 20 35.17 -2.85 10.47
CA ALA A 20 34.56 -4.17 10.46
C ALA A 20 33.56 -4.36 11.62
N PHE A 21 33.62 -3.55 12.68
CA PHE A 21 32.64 -3.58 13.79
C PHE A 21 31.45 -2.64 13.59
N ALA A 22 31.58 -1.59 12.76
CA ALA A 22 30.46 -0.79 12.29
C ALA A 22 29.76 -1.51 11.12
N HIS A 23 28.98 -2.55 11.43
CA HIS A 23 28.13 -3.24 10.45
C HIS A 23 26.93 -2.34 10.09
N GLU A 24 27.18 -1.31 9.30
CA GLU A 24 26.10 -0.62 8.60
C GLU A 24 25.51 -1.59 7.55
N PRO A 25 24.19 -1.79 7.55
CA PRO A 25 23.55 -2.69 6.59
C PRO A 25 23.77 -2.18 5.18
N ARG A 26 24.30 -3.04 4.29
CA ARG A 26 24.70 -2.67 2.92
C ARG A 26 23.64 -2.99 1.87
N ASN A 27 22.65 -3.79 2.25
CA ASN A 27 21.55 -4.16 1.39
C ASN A 27 20.29 -4.35 2.24
N ARG A 28 19.16 -4.53 1.55
CA ARG A 28 17.85 -4.68 2.15
C ARG A 28 17.77 -5.86 3.12
N GLN A 29 18.43 -6.97 2.81
CA GLN A 29 18.41 -8.18 3.64
C GLN A 29 19.12 -7.92 4.98
N GLU A 30 20.31 -7.31 4.94
CA GLU A 30 21.05 -6.93 6.14
C GLU A 30 20.27 -5.91 7.00
N LEU A 31 19.59 -4.95 6.37
CA LEU A 31 18.74 -3.99 7.09
C LEU A 31 17.60 -4.68 7.85
N LEU A 32 16.93 -5.65 7.22
CA LEU A 32 15.87 -6.43 7.85
C LEU A 32 16.38 -7.26 9.02
N GLU A 33 17.58 -7.82 8.91
CA GLU A 33 18.22 -8.57 10.00
C GLU A 33 18.49 -7.68 11.22
N VAL A 34 19.00 -6.46 11.02
CA VAL A 34 19.18 -5.46 12.09
C VAL A 34 17.86 -5.11 12.77
N LEU A 35 16.79 -4.90 11.99
CA LEU A 35 15.46 -4.58 12.54
C LEU A 35 14.88 -5.74 13.35
N ARG A 36 15.06 -6.98 12.88
CA ARG A 36 14.62 -8.19 13.59
C ARG A 36 15.41 -8.40 14.88
N GLU A 37 16.71 -8.15 14.87
CA GLU A 37 17.54 -8.20 16.08
C GLU A 37 17.10 -7.13 17.09
N ALA A 38 16.84 -5.91 16.64
CA ALA A 38 16.29 -4.85 17.50
C ALA A 38 14.94 -5.25 18.12
N HIS A 39 14.08 -5.97 17.38
CA HIS A 39 12.85 -6.54 17.93
C HIS A 39 13.11 -7.63 18.98
N GLN A 40 14.03 -8.56 18.73
CA GLN A 40 14.43 -9.60 19.70
C GLN A 40 15.00 -8.99 20.99
N ASN A 41 15.75 -7.90 20.86
CA ASN A 41 16.28 -7.12 21.97
C ASN A 41 15.25 -6.20 22.64
N LYS A 42 13.97 -6.30 22.24
CA LYS A 42 12.83 -5.52 22.78
C LYS A 42 12.96 -4.01 22.61
N LEU A 43 13.75 -3.56 21.62
CA LEU A 43 13.88 -2.15 21.23
C LEU A 43 12.80 -1.73 20.23
N LEU A 44 12.23 -2.71 19.51
CA LEU A 44 11.10 -2.56 18.62
C LEU A 44 10.01 -3.55 19.02
N ASP A 45 8.75 -3.14 18.99
CA ASP A 45 7.64 -4.08 19.13
C ASP A 45 7.30 -4.74 17.79
N SER A 46 6.41 -5.74 17.83
CA SER A 46 6.04 -6.51 16.64
C SER A 46 5.28 -5.68 15.61
N GLU A 47 4.52 -4.67 16.04
CA GLU A 47 3.74 -3.82 15.15
C GLU A 47 4.66 -2.88 14.37
N ALA A 48 5.59 -2.22 15.06
CA ALA A 48 6.62 -1.38 14.45
C ALA A 48 7.49 -2.17 13.48
N LEU A 49 7.92 -3.38 13.84
CA LEU A 49 8.67 -4.25 12.92
C LEU A 49 7.84 -4.55 11.66
N ALA A 50 6.60 -4.99 11.82
CA ALA A 50 5.72 -5.33 10.69
C ALA A 50 5.46 -4.12 9.76
N ILE A 51 5.28 -2.93 10.33
CA ILE A 51 5.12 -1.68 9.57
C ILE A 51 6.38 -1.40 8.74
N VAL A 52 7.57 -1.48 9.34
CA VAL A 52 8.82 -1.20 8.63
C VAL A 52 9.09 -2.26 7.55
N GLU A 53 8.95 -3.55 7.86
CA GLU A 53 9.12 -4.61 6.86
C GLU A 53 8.13 -4.45 5.69
N GLY A 54 6.87 -4.14 6.01
CA GLY A 54 5.83 -3.87 5.03
C GLY A 54 6.13 -2.65 4.17
N ALA A 55 6.61 -1.54 4.75
CA ALA A 55 6.96 -0.34 4.00
C ALA A 55 8.08 -0.59 2.99
N ILE A 56 9.11 -1.34 3.38
CA ILE A 56 10.18 -1.71 2.46
C ILE A 56 9.63 -2.66 1.37
N GLN A 57 8.67 -3.54 1.67
CA GLN A 57 8.05 -4.44 0.68
C GLN A 57 7.20 -3.68 -0.33
N VAL A 58 6.42 -2.71 0.13
CA VAL A 58 5.56 -1.86 -0.72
C VAL A 58 6.39 -1.09 -1.76
N ALA A 59 7.64 -0.72 -1.45
CA ALA A 59 8.52 -0.04 -2.40
C ALA A 59 8.81 -0.85 -3.68
N ASP A 60 8.70 -2.17 -3.62
CA ASP A 60 8.94 -3.07 -4.76
C ASP A 60 7.63 -3.54 -5.43
N LEU A 61 6.47 -3.26 -4.83
CA LEU A 61 5.18 -3.69 -5.36
C LEU A 61 4.75 -2.84 -6.56
N GLN A 62 4.17 -3.51 -7.55
CA GLN A 62 3.51 -2.88 -8.69
C GLN A 62 1.98 -2.98 -8.53
N VAL A 63 1.24 -2.12 -9.22
CA VAL A 63 -0.23 -2.08 -9.13
C VAL A 63 -0.85 -3.47 -9.37
N ARG A 64 -0.32 -4.21 -10.34
CA ARG A 64 -0.83 -5.56 -10.66
C ARG A 64 -0.67 -6.59 -9.54
N ASP A 65 0.23 -6.34 -8.60
CA ASP A 65 0.52 -7.28 -7.50
C ASP A 65 -0.54 -7.18 -6.40
N ILE A 66 -1.31 -6.08 -6.35
CA ILE A 66 -2.30 -5.81 -5.30
C ILE A 66 -3.69 -5.41 -5.81
N MET A 67 -3.87 -5.19 -7.12
CA MET A 67 -5.17 -4.81 -7.69
C MET A 67 -6.19 -5.94 -7.58
N VAL A 68 -7.47 -5.58 -7.45
CA VAL A 68 -8.58 -6.53 -7.63
C VAL A 68 -8.69 -6.86 -9.13
N PRO A 69 -8.61 -8.14 -9.54
CA PRO A 69 -8.76 -8.53 -10.93
C PRO A 69 -10.10 -8.09 -11.51
N ARG A 70 -10.12 -7.69 -12.79
CA ARG A 70 -11.31 -7.09 -13.41
C ARG A 70 -12.55 -7.98 -13.36
N SER A 71 -12.38 -9.29 -13.49
CA SER A 71 -13.46 -10.29 -13.41
C SER A 71 -14.03 -10.45 -12.00
N GLN A 72 -13.35 -9.94 -10.97
CA GLN A 72 -13.75 -9.99 -9.57
C GLN A 72 -14.27 -8.64 -9.07
N MET A 73 -14.22 -7.59 -9.89
CA MET A 73 -14.73 -6.27 -9.51
C MET A 73 -16.25 -6.26 -9.52
N ILE A 74 -16.83 -5.67 -8.48
CA ILE A 74 -18.25 -5.32 -8.44
C ILE A 74 -18.38 -3.91 -9.02
N SER A 75 -18.92 -3.82 -10.23
CA SER A 75 -19.13 -2.57 -10.97
C SER A 75 -20.61 -2.30 -11.19
N ILE A 76 -20.97 -1.02 -11.33
CA ILE A 76 -22.34 -0.56 -11.59
C ILE A 76 -22.43 -0.06 -13.02
N LYS A 77 -23.46 -0.48 -13.77
CA LYS A 77 -23.70 0.08 -15.10
C LYS A 77 -24.39 1.43 -15.00
N ALA A 78 -23.96 2.40 -15.80
CA ALA A 78 -24.53 3.73 -15.78
C ALA A 78 -26.03 3.78 -16.17
N SER A 79 -26.50 2.75 -16.87
CA SER A 79 -27.90 2.57 -17.26
C SER A 79 -28.77 1.99 -16.15
N GLN A 80 -28.20 1.50 -15.04
CA GLN A 80 -28.97 0.90 -13.95
C GLN A 80 -29.66 1.97 -13.09
N THR A 81 -30.90 1.68 -12.75
CA THR A 81 -31.66 2.40 -11.73
C THR A 81 -31.15 2.05 -10.33
N PRO A 82 -31.39 2.90 -9.31
CA PRO A 82 -31.03 2.59 -7.93
C PRO A 82 -31.56 1.24 -7.46
N ARG A 83 -32.79 0.88 -7.85
CA ARG A 83 -33.41 -0.40 -7.48
C ARG A 83 -32.64 -1.62 -8.01
N GLU A 84 -31.97 -1.48 -9.15
CA GLU A 84 -31.20 -2.56 -9.76
C GLU A 84 -29.80 -2.71 -9.15
N PHE A 85 -29.12 -1.61 -8.81
CA PHE A 85 -27.74 -1.67 -8.31
C PHE A 85 -27.62 -1.65 -6.78
N LEU A 86 -28.59 -1.09 -6.04
CA LEU A 86 -28.52 -1.01 -4.57
C LEU A 86 -28.39 -2.38 -3.89
N PRO A 87 -29.08 -3.46 -4.33
CA PRO A 87 -28.88 -4.79 -3.73
C PRO A 87 -27.42 -5.26 -3.81
N ALA A 88 -26.75 -5.05 -4.94
CA ALA A 88 -25.34 -5.41 -5.11
C ALA A 88 -24.41 -4.57 -4.24
N ILE A 89 -24.69 -3.28 -4.07
CA ILE A 89 -23.93 -2.40 -3.16
C ILE A 89 -24.08 -2.85 -1.70
N ILE A 90 -25.31 -3.19 -1.29
CA ILE A 90 -25.60 -3.60 0.09
C ILE A 90 -24.90 -4.91 0.41
N ASP A 91 -24.94 -5.89 -0.50
CA ASP A 91 -24.29 -7.19 -0.35
C ASP A 91 -22.75 -7.07 -0.33
N ALA A 92 -22.19 -6.26 -1.24
CA ALA A 92 -20.74 -6.06 -1.34
C ALA A 92 -20.15 -5.27 -0.15
N ALA A 93 -20.95 -4.38 0.44
CA ALA A 93 -20.55 -3.51 1.57
C ALA A 93 -19.25 -2.71 1.35
N HIS A 94 -18.90 -2.39 0.10
CA HIS A 94 -17.78 -1.52 -0.24
C HIS A 94 -18.17 -0.04 -0.21
N SER A 95 -17.19 0.83 0.00
CA SER A 95 -17.41 2.28 -0.01
C SER A 95 -17.40 2.89 -1.41
N ARG A 96 -16.79 2.23 -2.40
CA ARG A 96 -16.57 2.75 -3.77
C ARG A 96 -16.84 1.67 -4.81
N TYR A 97 -17.47 2.06 -5.90
CA TYR A 97 -17.82 1.18 -7.02
C TYR A 97 -17.44 1.85 -8.34
N PRO A 98 -16.71 1.16 -9.23
CA PRO A 98 -16.54 1.62 -10.59
C PRO A 98 -17.90 1.70 -11.29
N VAL A 99 -18.17 2.83 -11.94
CA VAL A 99 -19.34 3.00 -12.82
C VAL A 99 -18.89 2.84 -14.25
N ILE A 100 -19.50 1.88 -14.95
CA ILE A 100 -19.17 1.50 -16.31
C ILE A 100 -20.29 1.85 -17.28
N GLY A 101 -19.96 2.10 -18.55
CA GLY A 101 -20.93 2.25 -19.63
C GLY A 101 -21.36 0.90 -20.20
N GLU A 102 -21.15 0.72 -21.50
CA GLU A 102 -21.56 -0.49 -22.24
C GLU A 102 -20.70 -1.71 -21.92
N SER A 103 -19.44 -1.49 -21.53
CA SER A 103 -18.48 -2.55 -21.24
C SER A 103 -17.63 -2.21 -20.01
N LEU A 104 -16.93 -3.22 -19.47
CA LEU A 104 -16.00 -3.03 -18.36
C LEU A 104 -14.80 -2.13 -18.73
N ASP A 105 -14.52 -1.94 -20.02
CA ASP A 105 -13.44 -1.05 -20.50
C ASP A 105 -13.85 0.43 -20.49
N ASP A 106 -15.16 0.70 -20.45
CA ASP A 106 -15.73 2.04 -20.46
C ASP A 106 -16.02 2.49 -19.03
N VAL A 107 -14.97 2.83 -18.27
CA VAL A 107 -15.10 3.35 -16.92
C VAL A 107 -15.42 4.84 -16.97
N ILE A 108 -16.64 5.19 -16.55
CA ILE A 108 -17.18 6.56 -16.58
C ILE A 108 -16.79 7.33 -15.31
N GLY A 109 -16.66 6.65 -14.18
CA GLY A 109 -16.30 7.26 -12.90
C GLY A 109 -16.33 6.30 -11.73
N ILE A 110 -16.27 6.83 -10.51
CA ILE A 110 -16.35 6.07 -9.26
C ILE A 110 -17.53 6.59 -8.44
N LEU A 111 -18.51 5.73 -8.18
CA LEU A 111 -19.59 6.04 -7.24
C LEU A 111 -19.12 5.78 -5.82
N LEU A 112 -19.30 6.75 -4.92
CA LEU A 112 -19.16 6.53 -3.49
C LEU A 112 -20.53 6.15 -2.91
N ALA A 113 -20.60 5.05 -2.16
CA ALA A 113 -21.85 4.56 -1.59
C ALA A 113 -22.56 5.60 -0.71
N LYS A 114 -21.78 6.44 0.00
CA LYS A 114 -22.32 7.53 0.85
C LYS A 114 -23.09 8.58 0.07
N ASP A 115 -22.80 8.76 -1.22
CA ASP A 115 -23.44 9.81 -2.04
C ASP A 115 -24.84 9.37 -2.51
N LEU A 116 -25.24 8.13 -2.22
CA LEU A 116 -26.60 7.61 -2.39
C LEU A 116 -27.52 7.94 -1.20
N LEU A 117 -26.98 8.39 -0.06
CA LEU A 117 -27.79 8.69 1.13
C LEU A 117 -28.93 9.70 0.88
N PRO A 118 -28.79 10.73 0.02
CA PRO A 118 -29.90 11.64 -0.30
C PRO A 118 -31.14 10.94 -0.88
N LEU A 119 -30.98 9.78 -1.54
CA LEU A 119 -32.09 9.00 -2.09
C LEU A 119 -33.06 8.49 -1.00
N ILE A 120 -32.57 8.33 0.23
CA ILE A 120 -33.38 7.92 1.38
C ILE A 120 -34.39 9.01 1.75
N LEU A 121 -33.99 10.28 1.63
CA LEU A 121 -34.82 11.43 2.00
C LEU A 121 -35.74 11.87 0.87
N GLN A 122 -35.31 11.67 -0.38
CA GLN A 122 -36.01 12.18 -1.55
C GLN A 122 -36.94 11.16 -2.23
N GLY A 123 -36.87 9.88 -1.85
CA GLY A 123 -37.64 8.81 -2.47
C GLY A 123 -37.15 8.44 -3.87
N GLU A 124 -37.94 7.64 -4.60
CA GLU A 124 -37.63 7.31 -6.00
C GLU A 124 -37.72 8.58 -6.87
N GLN A 125 -36.56 9.02 -7.36
CA GLN A 125 -36.47 10.13 -8.31
C GLN A 125 -36.75 9.62 -9.73
N PRO A 126 -37.80 10.12 -10.43
CA PRO A 126 -38.13 9.66 -11.78
C PRO A 126 -37.02 9.93 -12.80
N ASN A 127 -36.12 10.88 -12.51
CA ASN A 127 -34.99 11.26 -13.35
C ASN A 127 -33.63 11.01 -12.68
N PHE A 128 -33.49 9.95 -11.87
CA PHE A 128 -32.18 9.62 -11.30
C PHE A 128 -31.15 9.39 -12.42
N ASN A 129 -30.04 10.12 -12.35
CA ASN A 129 -28.90 9.94 -13.22
C ASN A 129 -27.65 9.75 -12.37
N ILE A 130 -27.06 8.56 -12.42
CA ILE A 130 -25.87 8.22 -11.64
C ILE A 130 -24.67 9.13 -11.96
N LYS A 131 -24.63 9.71 -13.16
CA LYS A 131 -23.56 10.64 -13.58
C LYS A 131 -23.53 11.92 -12.76
N ASP A 132 -24.65 12.30 -12.13
CA ASP A 132 -24.71 13.48 -11.27
C ASP A 132 -24.03 13.23 -9.91
N LEU A 133 -23.61 11.99 -9.63
CA LEU A 133 -22.95 11.54 -8.40
C LEU A 133 -21.48 11.10 -8.59
N LEU A 134 -20.92 11.24 -9.80
CA LEU A 134 -19.56 10.80 -10.14
C LEU A 134 -18.53 11.91 -9.97
#